data_AF-A0A382QG23-F1
#
_entry.id   AF-A0A382QG23-F1
#
_cell.length_a   1.000
_cell.length_b   1.000
_cell.length_c   1.000
_cell.angle_alpha   90.00
_cell.angle_beta   90.00
_cell.angle_gamma   90.00
#
_symmetry.space_group_name_H-M   'P 1'
#
loop_
_entity.id
_entity.type
_entity.pdbx_description
1 polymer ?
#
loop_
_entity_poly.entity_id
_entity_poly.type
_entity_poly.pdbx_seq_one_letter_code
_entity_poly.pdbx_strand_id
1 'polypeptide(L)'
;MRRNLRRLVAVSVVALIVSAFVPGVAGAATPSVPTGLTSTAGNLSVVLSWTASSNTPTDYIIEYSEDMFATTTRRFFDAVSTATTSTVTGLTNGTSYTFRVKGYNGDGTSAASTTVSDTPYSNHTPNDLAVYDACPPSLIPAAGFTDTTSADVACIKYYNITKGTTATTFSPVDFVSRWQMALFLTRMVVPAGATLPSGVDQGFTDISGKSTEIQTAINQIKQLGITVGKTATTFAPDDYVTREEMSLFISRLLKASTTGPGGN
;
A
#
# COMPACT_ATOMS: atom_id res chain seq x y z
N MET A 1 67.44 -87.65 34.77
CA MET A 1 66.87 -86.75 35.79
C MET A 1 66.46 -85.45 35.09
N ARG A 2 65.19 -85.04 35.18
CA ARG A 2 64.61 -83.89 34.48
C ARG A 2 65.36 -82.57 34.78
N ARG A 3 65.58 -81.73 33.76
CA ARG A 3 65.23 -80.30 33.83
C ARG A 3 65.30 -79.60 32.47
N ASN A 4 64.14 -79.12 32.03
CA ASN A 4 63.93 -78.15 30.96
C ASN A 4 64.73 -76.87 31.24
N LEU A 5 65.17 -76.15 30.20
CA LEU A 5 64.96 -74.71 30.09
C LEU A 5 65.22 -74.25 28.64
N ARG A 6 64.15 -73.82 27.97
CA ARG A 6 64.18 -73.05 26.71
C ARG A 6 64.65 -71.63 27.03
N ARG A 7 65.53 -71.02 26.23
CA ARG A 7 65.76 -69.56 26.26
C ARG A 7 65.18 -68.93 24.99
N LEU A 8 64.29 -67.97 25.23
CA LEU A 8 63.49 -67.25 24.25
C LEU A 8 64.31 -66.22 23.46
N VAL A 9 63.84 -66.03 22.23
CA VAL A 9 64.17 -64.98 21.26
C VAL A 9 63.66 -63.62 21.75
N ALA A 10 64.43 -62.56 21.53
CA ALA A 10 63.95 -61.17 21.62
C ALA A 10 63.98 -60.56 20.21
N VAL A 11 62.80 -60.40 19.60
CA VAL A 11 62.59 -59.59 18.40
C VAL A 11 61.77 -58.38 18.84
N SER A 12 62.38 -57.19 18.77
CA SER A 12 61.71 -55.93 19.03
C SER A 12 60.77 -55.60 17.88
N VAL A 13 59.46 -55.61 18.14
CA VAL A 13 58.44 -55.12 17.20
C VAL A 13 58.19 -53.64 17.50
N VAL A 14 58.56 -52.76 16.57
CA VAL A 14 58.14 -51.36 16.58
C VAL A 14 56.73 -51.31 15.98
N ALA A 15 55.73 -51.10 16.85
CA ALA A 15 54.35 -50.90 16.41
C ALA A 15 54.15 -49.43 16.00
N LEU A 16 53.94 -49.21 14.70
CA LEU A 16 53.58 -47.92 14.14
C LEU A 16 52.06 -47.74 14.31
N ILE A 17 51.64 -46.96 15.30
CA ILE A 17 50.22 -46.62 15.51
C ILE A 17 49.84 -45.58 14.47
N VAL A 18 49.21 -46.02 13.36
CA VAL A 18 48.48 -45.12 12.47
C VAL A 18 47.17 -44.79 13.17
N SER A 19 47.08 -43.60 13.77
CA SER A 19 45.83 -43.09 14.32
C SER A 19 44.93 -42.68 13.14
N ALA A 20 44.01 -43.55 12.74
CA ALA A 20 42.99 -43.19 11.78
C ALA A 20 42.07 -42.16 12.43
N PHE A 21 42.10 -40.92 11.93
CA PHE A 21 41.10 -39.92 12.26
C PHE A 21 39.79 -40.40 11.65
N VAL A 22 38.95 -41.10 12.43
CA VAL A 22 37.57 -41.30 12.04
C VAL A 22 36.93 -39.91 12.15
N PRO A 23 36.49 -39.27 11.05
CA PRO A 23 35.67 -38.08 11.20
C PRO A 23 34.47 -38.52 12.03
N GLY A 24 34.38 -38.05 13.27
CA GLY A 24 33.24 -38.33 14.11
C GLY A 24 32.00 -37.95 13.32
N VAL A 25 31.06 -38.88 13.19
CA VAL A 25 29.71 -38.56 12.70
C VAL A 25 29.27 -37.35 13.50
N ALA A 26 29.10 -36.20 12.84
CA ALA A 26 28.49 -35.05 13.45
C ALA A 26 27.16 -35.54 14.01
N GLY A 27 27.01 -35.49 15.34
CA GLY A 27 25.82 -35.99 16.01
C GLY A 27 24.58 -35.31 15.43
N ALA A 28 23.52 -36.08 15.23
CA ALA A 28 22.22 -35.59 14.83
C ALA A 28 21.82 -34.38 15.71
N ALA A 29 21.47 -33.27 15.08
CA ALA A 29 21.32 -31.99 15.74
C ALA A 29 20.16 -31.22 15.11
N THR A 30 19.36 -30.59 15.96
CA THR A 30 18.31 -29.68 15.51
C THR A 30 18.90 -28.51 14.71
N PRO A 31 18.12 -27.87 13.83
CA PRO A 31 18.59 -26.72 13.08
C PRO A 31 19.04 -25.59 14.00
N SER A 32 20.04 -24.81 13.57
CA SER A 32 20.35 -23.56 14.27
C SER A 32 19.20 -22.56 14.13
N VAL A 33 19.14 -21.58 15.03
CA VAL A 33 18.14 -20.51 14.95
C VAL A 33 18.26 -19.76 13.62
N PRO A 34 17.16 -19.55 12.87
CA PRO A 34 17.18 -18.68 11.68
C PRO A 34 17.50 -17.24 12.09
N THR A 35 18.30 -16.54 11.30
CA THR A 35 18.75 -15.17 11.59
C THR A 35 18.34 -14.20 10.49
N GLY A 36 18.51 -12.88 10.72
CA GLY A 36 18.25 -11.87 9.69
C GLY A 36 16.80 -11.85 9.19
N LEU A 37 15.83 -12.15 10.08
CA LEU A 37 14.41 -12.07 9.72
C LEU A 37 14.04 -10.62 9.40
N THR A 38 13.41 -10.42 8.25
CA THR A 38 12.85 -9.16 7.77
C THR A 38 11.41 -9.36 7.32
N SER A 39 10.60 -8.31 7.41
CA SER A 39 9.21 -8.30 6.94
C SER A 39 8.99 -7.19 5.92
N THR A 40 8.04 -7.39 5.03
CA THR A 40 7.47 -6.36 4.17
C THR A 40 5.97 -6.57 4.09
N ALA A 41 5.20 -5.65 4.67
CA ALA A 41 3.75 -5.69 4.60
C ALA A 41 3.22 -5.51 3.17
N GLY A 42 2.15 -6.25 2.88
CA GLY A 42 1.30 -6.12 1.71
C GLY A 42 -0.18 -6.21 2.10
N ASN A 43 -1.05 -6.36 1.11
CA ASN A 43 -2.49 -6.43 1.34
C ASN A 43 -2.90 -7.78 1.94
N LEU A 44 -3.50 -7.75 3.13
CA LEU A 44 -3.90 -8.93 3.91
C LEU A 44 -2.76 -9.93 4.12
N SER A 45 -1.51 -9.47 4.02
CA SER A 45 -0.34 -10.32 4.00
C SER A 45 0.94 -9.62 4.44
N VAL A 46 1.92 -10.41 4.86
CA VAL A 46 3.30 -9.96 5.10
C VAL A 46 4.25 -10.95 4.42
N VAL A 47 5.16 -10.42 3.61
CA VAL A 47 6.26 -11.21 3.05
C VAL A 47 7.39 -11.23 4.09
N LEU A 48 7.80 -12.42 4.47
CA LEU A 48 8.93 -12.67 5.37
C LEU A 48 10.12 -13.18 4.56
N SER A 49 11.32 -12.80 4.98
CA SER A 49 12.59 -13.32 4.45
C SER A 49 13.57 -13.48 5.60
N TRP A 50 14.41 -14.51 5.58
CA TRP A 50 15.40 -14.79 6.62
C TRP A 50 16.66 -15.46 6.06
N THR A 51 17.68 -15.58 6.89
CA THR A 51 18.91 -16.34 6.61
C THR A 51 18.73 -17.79 7.06
N ALA A 52 19.17 -18.71 6.20
CA ALA A 52 19.04 -20.14 6.44
C ALA A 52 19.72 -20.62 7.73
N SER A 53 19.18 -21.70 8.28
CA SER A 53 19.72 -22.42 9.43
C SER A 53 20.80 -23.41 8.98
N SER A 54 21.78 -23.66 9.83
CA SER A 54 22.67 -24.81 9.71
C SER A 54 21.97 -26.10 10.18
N ASN A 55 22.64 -27.25 10.05
CA ASN A 55 22.10 -28.60 10.34
C ASN A 55 20.87 -28.98 9.47
N THR A 56 20.90 -28.60 8.19
CA THR A 56 20.01 -29.06 7.12
C THR A 56 18.52 -29.05 7.50
N PRO A 57 17.88 -27.86 7.60
CA PRO A 57 16.44 -27.77 7.82
C PRO A 57 15.68 -28.43 6.66
N THR A 58 14.64 -29.19 7.01
CA THR A 58 13.68 -29.77 6.07
C THR A 58 12.38 -28.97 6.00
N ASP A 59 12.14 -28.08 6.98
CA ASP A 59 10.99 -27.17 7.01
C ASP A 59 11.33 -25.89 7.79
N TYR A 60 10.56 -24.83 7.57
CA TYR A 60 10.54 -23.64 8.40
C TYR A 60 9.15 -23.43 9.00
N ILE A 61 9.09 -23.32 10.32
CA ILE A 61 7.85 -23.05 11.04
C ILE A 61 7.70 -21.55 11.22
N ILE A 62 6.67 -20.96 10.62
CA ILE A 62 6.31 -19.55 10.76
C ILE A 62 5.22 -19.39 11.82
N GLU A 63 5.52 -18.57 12.83
CA GLU A 63 4.58 -18.19 13.87
C GLU A 63 4.32 -16.68 13.85
N TYR A 64 3.09 -16.28 14.16
CA TYR A 64 2.69 -14.89 14.25
C TYR A 64 1.74 -14.64 15.42
N SER A 65 1.64 -13.39 15.84
CA SER A 65 0.85 -12.96 17.00
C SER A 65 0.41 -11.50 16.88
N GLU A 66 -0.76 -11.19 17.42
CA GLU A 66 -1.32 -9.83 17.54
C GLU A 66 -0.88 -9.14 18.85
N ASP A 67 -0.33 -9.91 19.81
CA ASP A 67 0.00 -9.46 21.16
C ASP A 67 1.49 -9.63 21.51
N MET A 68 2.36 -9.59 20.49
CA MET A 68 3.81 -9.78 20.63
C MET A 68 4.18 -11.10 21.33
N PHE A 69 3.38 -12.16 21.09
CA PHE A 69 3.51 -13.47 21.71
C PHE A 69 3.33 -13.47 23.25
N ALA A 70 2.62 -12.49 23.82
CA ALA A 70 2.33 -12.45 25.24
C ALA A 70 1.40 -13.59 25.66
N THR A 71 0.31 -13.81 24.92
CA THR A 71 -0.66 -14.87 25.18
C THR A 71 -1.07 -15.63 23.92
N THR A 72 -0.94 -15.00 22.75
CA THR A 72 -1.39 -15.57 21.47
C THR A 72 -0.20 -16.04 20.65
N THR A 73 -0.24 -17.28 20.18
CA THR A 73 0.69 -17.80 19.16
C THR A 73 -0.14 -18.52 18.10
N ARG A 74 -0.03 -18.06 16.85
CA ARG A 74 -0.64 -18.68 15.69
C ARG A 74 0.45 -19.22 14.77
N ARG A 75 0.20 -20.33 14.10
CA ARG A 75 1.08 -20.89 13.07
C ARG A 75 0.49 -20.62 11.70
N PHE A 76 1.31 -20.13 10.79
CA PHE A 76 0.98 -20.10 9.36
C PHE A 76 1.40 -21.42 8.72
N PHE A 77 0.54 -21.99 7.88
CA PHE A 77 0.79 -23.27 7.22
C PHE A 77 1.03 -23.03 5.72
N ASP A 78 2.30 -23.08 5.30
CA ASP A 78 2.77 -22.85 3.93
C ASP A 78 3.25 -24.14 3.22
N ALA A 79 2.80 -25.29 3.72
CA ALA A 79 3.33 -26.62 3.40
C ALA A 79 4.82 -26.79 3.80
N VAL A 80 5.33 -28.02 3.72
CA VAL A 80 6.74 -28.29 4.08
C VAL A 80 7.65 -27.64 3.05
N SER A 81 8.52 -26.73 3.50
CA SER A 81 9.36 -25.93 2.61
C SER A 81 10.71 -25.57 3.23
N THR A 82 11.79 -25.70 2.44
CA THR A 82 13.11 -25.20 2.80
C THR A 82 13.37 -23.78 2.28
N ALA A 83 12.38 -23.12 1.68
CA ALA A 83 12.52 -21.75 1.22
C ALA A 83 12.80 -20.81 2.40
N THR A 84 13.66 -19.82 2.20
CA THR A 84 13.98 -18.81 3.23
C THR A 84 13.11 -17.56 3.10
N THR A 85 11.92 -17.73 2.52
CA THR A 85 10.90 -16.69 2.37
C THR A 85 9.53 -17.33 2.44
N SER A 86 8.55 -16.62 2.99
CA SER A 86 7.16 -17.04 3.04
C SER A 86 6.26 -15.82 3.04
N THR A 87 5.10 -15.93 2.39
CA THR A 87 4.07 -14.88 2.39
C THR A 87 2.95 -15.30 3.32
N VAL A 88 2.91 -14.73 4.51
CA VAL A 88 1.84 -14.99 5.48
C VAL A 88 0.58 -14.27 5.02
N THR A 89 -0.44 -15.01 4.59
CA THR A 89 -1.71 -14.47 4.07
C THR A 89 -2.86 -14.61 5.06
N GLY A 90 -3.98 -13.93 4.79
CA GLY A 90 -5.19 -14.02 5.61
C GLY A 90 -5.11 -13.18 6.89
N LEU A 91 -4.24 -12.18 6.90
CA LEU A 91 -4.10 -11.20 7.97
C LEU A 91 -5.10 -10.05 7.79
N THR A 92 -5.33 -9.27 8.85
CA THR A 92 -6.20 -8.09 8.80
C THR A 92 -5.38 -6.82 8.56
N ASN A 93 -5.76 -6.00 7.58
CA ASN A 93 -5.12 -4.71 7.35
C ASN A 93 -5.32 -3.75 8.54
N GLY A 94 -4.29 -2.98 8.87
CA GLY A 94 -4.30 -2.05 10.00
C GLY A 94 -4.08 -2.71 11.37
N THR A 95 -4.05 -4.05 11.46
CA THR A 95 -3.68 -4.79 12.67
C THR A 95 -2.20 -5.10 12.64
N SER A 96 -1.46 -4.71 13.68
CA SER A 96 -0.03 -5.05 13.79
C SER A 96 0.14 -6.52 14.16
N TYR A 97 1.01 -7.21 13.45
CA TYR A 97 1.38 -8.58 13.70
C TYR A 97 2.88 -8.67 13.98
N THR A 98 3.24 -9.51 14.93
CA THR A 98 4.63 -9.85 15.26
C THR A 98 4.92 -11.27 14.79
N PHE A 99 6.02 -11.46 14.07
CA PHE A 99 6.40 -12.71 13.41
C PHE A 99 7.72 -13.26 13.96
N ARG A 100 7.86 -14.59 13.97
CA ARG A 100 9.13 -15.30 14.22
C ARG A 100 9.17 -16.61 13.43
N VAL A 101 10.39 -17.07 13.13
CA VAL A 101 10.61 -18.29 12.34
C VAL A 101 11.48 -19.28 13.11
N LYS A 102 11.22 -20.58 12.97
CA LYS A 102 12.03 -21.68 13.53
C LYS A 102 12.42 -22.65 12.41
N GLY A 103 13.64 -23.16 12.44
CA GLY A 103 14.03 -24.27 11.56
C GLY A 103 13.55 -25.61 12.12
N TYR A 104 13.20 -26.53 11.24
CA TYR A 104 12.79 -27.89 11.61
C TYR A 104 13.51 -28.93 10.76
N ASN A 105 13.93 -30.03 11.37
CA ASN A 105 14.39 -31.24 10.69
C ASN A 105 13.92 -32.49 11.45
N GLY A 106 14.35 -33.69 11.03
CA GLY A 106 14.00 -34.95 11.69
C GLY A 106 14.45 -35.06 13.15
N ASP A 107 15.42 -34.25 13.58
CA ASP A 107 15.93 -34.21 14.95
C ASP A 107 15.14 -33.24 15.85
N GLY A 108 14.33 -32.37 15.25
CA GLY A 108 13.39 -31.49 15.94
C GLY A 108 13.42 -30.04 15.47
N THR A 109 12.91 -29.15 16.33
CA THR A 109 12.72 -27.73 16.03
C THR A 109 13.77 -26.87 16.74
N SER A 110 14.29 -25.85 16.05
CA SER A 110 15.19 -24.85 16.64
C SER A 110 14.47 -23.94 17.64
N ALA A 111 15.24 -23.16 18.42
CA ALA A 111 14.70 -21.97 19.05
C ALA A 111 14.23 -20.95 17.98
N ALA A 112 13.33 -20.03 18.36
CA ALA A 112 12.80 -19.02 17.46
C ALA A 112 13.83 -17.93 17.13
N SER A 113 13.72 -17.37 15.94
CA SER A 113 14.43 -16.15 15.56
C SER A 113 14.05 -14.97 16.47
N THR A 114 14.79 -13.85 16.33
CA THR A 114 14.28 -12.55 16.76
C THR A 114 12.97 -12.24 16.05
N THR A 115 12.15 -11.37 16.66
CA THR A 115 10.86 -10.98 16.11
C THR A 115 10.98 -9.78 15.18
N VAL A 116 10.11 -9.73 14.17
CA VAL A 116 9.80 -8.51 13.42
C VAL A 116 8.32 -8.22 13.55
N SER A 117 7.95 -6.95 13.48
CA SER A 117 6.54 -6.54 13.47
C SER A 117 6.25 -5.76 12.21
N ASP A 118 5.08 -6.01 11.63
CA ASP A 118 4.59 -5.27 10.49
C ASP A 118 3.07 -5.18 10.54
N THR A 119 2.52 -4.18 9.87
CA THR A 119 1.09 -3.94 9.81
C THR A 119 0.66 -4.07 8.35
N PRO A 120 0.02 -5.19 7.95
CA PRO A 120 -0.57 -5.32 6.63
C PRO A 120 -1.37 -4.07 6.28
N TYR A 121 -1.19 -3.61 5.06
CA TYR A 121 -1.88 -2.44 4.55
C TYR A 121 -2.37 -2.79 3.16
N SER A 122 -3.50 -2.23 2.80
CA SER A 122 -4.01 -2.38 1.47
C SER A 122 -3.08 -1.68 0.47
N ASN A 123 -2.60 -2.43 -0.52
CA ASN A 123 -1.72 -1.93 -1.57
C ASN A 123 -2.51 -1.13 -2.61
N HIS A 124 -3.08 0.00 -2.20
CA HIS A 124 -3.89 0.82 -3.09
C HIS A 124 -2.98 1.65 -4.01
N THR A 125 -2.99 1.31 -5.30
CA THR A 125 -2.69 2.30 -6.34
C THR A 125 -3.89 3.26 -6.45
N PRO A 126 -3.76 4.46 -7.06
CA PRO A 126 -4.85 5.43 -7.23
C PRO A 126 -6.17 4.92 -7.89
N ASN A 127 -6.27 3.64 -8.27
CA ASN A 127 -7.42 3.04 -8.95
C ASN A 127 -8.18 1.97 -8.14
N ASP A 128 -7.88 1.76 -6.85
CA ASP A 128 -8.62 0.79 -6.04
C ASP A 128 -9.82 1.44 -5.29
N LEU A 129 -10.97 1.46 -5.95
CA LEU A 129 -12.21 2.16 -5.56
C LEU A 129 -12.98 1.52 -4.39
N ALA A 130 -12.54 0.39 -3.84
CA ALA A 130 -13.32 -0.35 -2.85
C ALA A 130 -13.19 0.20 -1.41
N VAL A 131 -12.15 0.99 -1.09
CA VAL A 131 -11.91 1.51 0.27
C VAL A 131 -11.39 2.96 0.31
N TYR A 132 -11.12 3.60 -0.84
CA TYR A 132 -10.88 5.05 -0.86
C TYR A 132 -12.20 5.79 -0.67
N ASP A 133 -12.51 6.13 0.58
CA ASP A 133 -13.50 7.15 0.89
C ASP A 133 -12.77 8.49 1.00
N ALA A 134 -12.91 9.35 -0.02
CA ALA A 134 -12.43 10.72 0.05
C ALA A 134 -13.12 11.51 1.18
N CYS A 135 -14.30 11.07 1.61
CA CYS A 135 -15.17 11.80 2.51
C CYS A 135 -15.77 10.89 3.59
N PRO A 136 -14.93 10.28 4.45
CA PRO A 136 -15.41 9.42 5.52
C PRO A 136 -16.35 10.22 6.43
N PRO A 137 -17.60 9.76 6.66
CA PRO A 137 -18.62 10.51 7.40
C PRO A 137 -18.20 10.92 8.82
N SER A 138 -17.22 10.24 9.41
CA SER A 138 -16.67 10.53 10.73
C SER A 138 -15.72 11.74 10.77
N LEU A 139 -15.19 12.19 9.63
CA LEU A 139 -14.22 13.30 9.55
C LEU A 139 -14.82 14.57 8.92
N ILE A 140 -15.90 14.45 8.16
CA ILE A 140 -16.49 15.57 7.43
C ILE A 140 -17.58 16.26 8.27
N PRO A 141 -17.40 17.53 8.67
CA PRO A 141 -18.44 18.27 9.36
C PRO A 141 -19.60 18.62 8.43
N ALA A 142 -20.76 18.91 9.00
CA ALA A 142 -21.92 19.39 8.23
C ALA A 142 -21.56 20.65 7.41
N ALA A 143 -22.11 20.74 6.20
CA ALA A 143 -21.78 21.79 5.24
C ALA A 143 -22.14 23.23 5.70
N GLY A 144 -23.01 23.35 6.71
CA GLY A 144 -23.50 24.63 7.24
C GLY A 144 -24.59 25.30 6.38
N PHE A 145 -25.11 24.62 5.36
CA PHE A 145 -26.24 25.10 4.57
C PHE A 145 -27.58 24.81 5.26
N THR A 146 -28.52 25.73 5.15
CA THR A 146 -29.84 25.63 5.82
C THR A 146 -30.85 24.80 5.03
N ASP A 147 -30.58 24.51 3.77
CA ASP A 147 -31.50 23.91 2.79
C ASP A 147 -31.07 22.52 2.32
N THR A 148 -30.02 21.93 2.90
CA THR A 148 -29.59 20.55 2.61
C THR A 148 -28.79 19.95 3.78
N THR A 149 -28.94 18.64 3.97
CA THR A 149 -28.18 17.84 4.94
C THR A 149 -27.38 16.72 4.28
N SER A 150 -27.23 16.74 2.95
CA SER A 150 -26.54 15.70 2.19
C SER A 150 -25.06 15.58 2.60
N ALA A 151 -24.63 14.34 2.86
CA ALA A 151 -23.23 14.02 3.11
C ALA A 151 -22.34 14.33 1.89
N ASP A 152 -22.85 14.14 0.67
CA ASP A 152 -22.15 14.49 -0.57
C ASP A 152 -21.90 16.00 -0.66
N VAL A 153 -22.89 16.82 -0.25
CA VAL A 153 -22.72 18.28 -0.20
C VAL A 153 -21.69 18.68 0.85
N ALA A 154 -21.69 18.03 2.01
CA ALA A 154 -20.69 18.25 3.05
C ALA A 154 -19.28 17.91 2.57
N CYS A 155 -19.13 16.79 1.87
CA CYS A 155 -17.88 16.34 1.24
C CYS A 155 -17.31 17.40 0.29
N ILE A 156 -18.09 17.85 -0.70
CA ILE A 156 -17.61 18.84 -1.67
C ILE A 156 -17.43 20.23 -1.03
N LYS A 157 -18.09 20.53 0.08
CA LYS A 157 -17.86 21.76 0.85
C LYS A 157 -16.53 21.70 1.61
N TYR A 158 -16.21 20.56 2.22
CA TYR A 158 -14.94 20.33 2.94
C TYR A 158 -13.73 20.54 2.04
N TYR A 159 -13.78 20.04 0.81
CA TYR A 159 -12.75 20.25 -0.21
C TYR A 159 -12.79 21.63 -0.88
N ASN A 160 -13.64 22.55 -0.43
CA ASN A 160 -13.88 23.86 -1.03
C ASN A 160 -14.28 23.82 -2.51
N ILE A 161 -14.88 22.72 -2.97
CA ILE A 161 -15.42 22.59 -4.34
C ILE A 161 -16.70 23.42 -4.48
N THR A 162 -17.57 23.41 -3.46
CA THR A 162 -18.74 24.29 -3.41
C THR A 162 -18.62 25.40 -2.36
N LYS A 163 -19.17 26.56 -2.68
CA LYS A 163 -19.41 27.66 -1.72
C LYS A 163 -20.90 27.83 -1.38
N GLY A 164 -21.81 27.15 -2.10
CA GLY A 164 -23.24 27.43 -2.11
C GLY A 164 -23.60 28.53 -3.10
N THR A 165 -24.90 28.72 -3.35
CA THR A 165 -25.44 29.88 -4.07
C THR A 165 -25.40 31.15 -3.19
N THR A 166 -25.45 30.95 -1.88
CA THR A 166 -25.12 31.96 -0.86
C THR A 166 -24.20 31.33 0.20
N ALA A 167 -23.80 32.10 1.21
CA ALA A 167 -23.00 31.57 2.32
C ALA A 167 -23.72 30.46 3.11
N THR A 168 -25.06 30.48 3.15
CA THR A 168 -25.89 29.58 3.96
C THR A 168 -26.88 28.76 3.13
N THR A 169 -26.88 28.89 1.80
CA THR A 169 -27.82 28.22 0.90
C THR A 169 -27.07 27.49 -0.20
N PHE A 170 -27.39 26.22 -0.40
CA PHE A 170 -26.80 25.38 -1.44
C PHE A 170 -27.61 25.38 -2.75
N SER A 171 -28.93 25.48 -2.66
CA SER A 171 -29.90 25.31 -3.76
C SER A 171 -29.89 23.91 -4.40
N PRO A 172 -30.27 22.83 -3.67
CA PRO A 172 -30.09 21.45 -4.15
C PRO A 172 -30.96 21.05 -5.36
N VAL A 173 -32.02 21.81 -5.65
CA VAL A 173 -32.95 21.52 -6.76
C VAL A 173 -32.77 22.44 -7.97
N ASP A 174 -31.88 23.42 -7.87
CA ASP A 174 -31.62 24.36 -8.97
C ASP A 174 -30.71 23.70 -10.03
N PHE A 175 -30.90 24.07 -11.30
CA PHE A 175 -30.01 23.64 -12.37
C PHE A 175 -28.65 24.33 -12.28
N VAL A 176 -27.60 23.61 -12.66
CA VAL A 176 -26.23 24.13 -12.70
C VAL A 176 -25.99 24.84 -14.03
N SER A 177 -25.72 26.15 -13.95
CA SER A 177 -25.24 26.95 -15.08
C SER A 177 -23.80 26.60 -15.46
N ARG A 178 -23.39 26.90 -16.69
CA ARG A 178 -22.04 26.61 -17.21
C ARG A 178 -20.95 27.30 -16.41
N TRP A 179 -21.18 28.50 -15.87
CA TRP A 179 -20.20 29.14 -15.00
C TRP A 179 -20.06 28.45 -13.64
N GLN A 180 -21.16 27.95 -13.06
CA GLN A 180 -21.11 27.18 -11.79
C GLN A 180 -20.35 25.86 -12.00
N MET A 181 -20.63 25.19 -13.11
CA MET A 181 -19.87 24.00 -13.51
C MET A 181 -18.38 24.31 -13.65
N ALA A 182 -18.00 25.48 -14.20
CA ALA A 182 -16.59 25.84 -14.36
C ALA A 182 -15.88 25.93 -13.02
N LEU A 183 -16.54 26.53 -12.01
CA LEU A 183 -16.03 26.57 -10.64
C LEU A 183 -15.91 25.18 -10.02
N PHE A 184 -16.90 24.30 -10.19
CA PHE A 184 -16.82 22.94 -9.67
C PHE A 184 -15.63 22.18 -10.28
N LEU A 185 -15.44 22.25 -11.59
CA LEU A 185 -14.34 21.56 -12.26
C LEU A 185 -12.99 22.12 -11.81
N THR A 186 -12.78 23.44 -11.82
CA THR A 186 -11.47 24.00 -11.41
C THR A 186 -11.13 23.70 -9.96
N ARG A 187 -12.11 23.80 -9.05
CA ARG A 187 -11.87 23.50 -7.64
C ARG A 187 -11.64 22.02 -7.39
N MET A 188 -12.12 21.13 -8.26
CA MET A 188 -11.83 19.70 -8.21
C MET A 188 -10.40 19.36 -8.66
N VAL A 189 -9.78 20.18 -9.53
CA VAL A 189 -8.44 19.90 -10.09
C VAL A 189 -7.37 19.72 -8.99
N VAL A 190 -7.38 20.58 -7.96
CA VAL A 190 -6.35 20.53 -6.88
C VAL A 190 -6.53 19.31 -5.97
N PRO A 191 -7.72 19.01 -5.42
CA PRO A 191 -7.98 17.76 -4.72
C PRO A 191 -7.69 16.51 -5.57
N ALA A 192 -7.86 16.60 -6.90
CA ALA A 192 -7.51 15.54 -7.84
C ALA A 192 -5.99 15.42 -8.13
N GLY A 193 -5.14 16.20 -7.43
CA GLY A 193 -3.68 16.11 -7.54
C GLY A 193 -3.08 16.83 -8.76
N ALA A 194 -3.85 17.66 -9.46
CA ALA A 194 -3.40 18.40 -10.63
C ALA A 194 -3.19 19.90 -10.33
N THR A 195 -2.34 20.54 -11.12
CA THR A 195 -2.04 21.97 -10.99
C THR A 195 -2.95 22.80 -11.86
N LEU A 196 -3.54 23.85 -11.28
CA LEU A 196 -4.30 24.84 -12.03
C LEU A 196 -3.36 25.81 -12.77
N PRO A 197 -3.66 26.15 -14.04
CA PRO A 197 -2.93 27.20 -14.75
C PRO A 197 -3.35 28.59 -14.25
N SER A 198 -2.69 29.63 -14.75
CA SER A 198 -2.87 31.02 -14.30
C SER A 198 -4.27 31.60 -14.54
N GLY A 199 -5.02 31.07 -15.52
CA GLY A 199 -6.33 31.62 -15.90
C GLY A 199 -6.26 32.92 -16.68
N VAL A 200 -5.12 33.21 -17.34
CA VAL A 200 -5.01 34.36 -18.25
C VAL A 200 -6.07 34.27 -19.34
N ASP A 201 -6.52 35.44 -19.83
CA ASP A 201 -7.59 35.53 -20.82
C ASP A 201 -7.40 34.59 -22.00
N GLN A 202 -8.43 33.82 -22.30
CA GLN A 202 -8.48 32.84 -23.39
C GLN A 202 -9.36 33.31 -24.56
N GLY A 203 -9.76 34.59 -24.59
CA GLY A 203 -10.47 35.21 -25.71
C GLY A 203 -11.98 34.98 -25.72
N PHE A 204 -12.57 34.61 -24.58
CA PHE A 204 -14.03 34.58 -24.45
C PHE A 204 -14.57 35.99 -24.23
N THR A 205 -15.43 36.45 -25.12
CA THR A 205 -15.94 37.84 -25.10
C THR A 205 -17.15 38.02 -24.20
N ASP A 206 -17.80 36.92 -23.80
CA ASP A 206 -19.09 36.90 -23.09
C ASP A 206 -18.97 36.63 -21.57
N ILE A 207 -17.76 36.67 -21.01
CA ILE A 207 -17.51 36.40 -19.58
C ILE A 207 -17.18 37.66 -18.76
N SER A 208 -16.95 38.81 -19.42
CA SER A 208 -16.50 40.06 -18.79
C SER A 208 -17.48 40.62 -17.74
N GLY A 209 -18.78 40.31 -17.86
CA GLY A 209 -19.80 40.68 -16.88
C GLY A 209 -19.86 39.78 -15.64
N LYS A 210 -18.99 38.77 -15.52
CA LYS A 210 -18.90 37.87 -14.35
C LYS A 210 -17.81 38.32 -13.37
N SER A 211 -17.83 37.77 -12.16
CA SER A 211 -16.76 38.03 -11.19
C SER A 211 -15.39 37.54 -11.70
N THR A 212 -14.31 38.12 -11.18
CA THR A 212 -12.95 37.71 -11.53
C THR A 212 -12.70 36.23 -11.26
N GLU A 213 -13.27 35.68 -10.19
CA GLU A 213 -13.18 34.25 -9.86
C GLU A 213 -13.80 33.38 -10.96
N ILE A 214 -14.98 33.76 -11.45
CA ILE A 214 -15.68 33.04 -12.53
C ILE A 214 -14.88 33.13 -13.84
N GLN A 215 -14.42 34.34 -14.19
CA GLN A 215 -13.64 34.55 -15.41
C GLN A 215 -12.34 33.72 -15.38
N THR A 216 -11.63 33.74 -14.26
CA THR A 216 -10.41 32.96 -14.05
C THR A 216 -10.70 31.47 -14.20
N ALA A 217 -11.76 30.96 -13.56
CA ALA A 217 -12.11 29.55 -13.65
C ALA A 217 -12.43 29.11 -15.08
N ILE A 218 -13.19 29.91 -15.84
CA ILE A 218 -13.52 29.62 -17.24
C ILE A 218 -12.25 29.60 -18.11
N ASN A 219 -11.34 30.55 -17.90
CA ASN A 219 -10.06 30.57 -18.61
C ASN A 219 -9.18 29.37 -18.24
N GLN A 220 -9.14 28.98 -16.97
CA GLN A 220 -8.38 27.80 -16.52
C GLN A 220 -8.88 26.51 -17.17
N ILE A 221 -10.20 26.27 -17.22
CA ILE A 221 -10.71 25.06 -17.87
C ILE A 221 -10.48 25.07 -19.39
N LYS A 222 -10.32 26.23 -20.03
CA LYS A 222 -9.90 26.29 -21.44
C LYS A 222 -8.41 26.00 -21.60
N GLN A 223 -7.55 26.53 -20.75
CA GLN A 223 -6.12 26.23 -20.73
C GLN A 223 -5.83 24.75 -20.45
N LEU A 224 -6.64 24.12 -19.60
CA LEU A 224 -6.58 22.67 -19.34
C LEU A 224 -7.17 21.82 -20.47
N GLY A 225 -7.72 22.43 -21.53
CA GLY A 225 -8.36 21.70 -22.62
C GLY A 225 -9.69 21.04 -22.25
N ILE A 226 -10.28 21.38 -21.10
CA ILE A 226 -11.55 20.86 -20.62
C ILE A 226 -12.72 21.45 -21.42
N THR A 227 -12.64 22.73 -21.80
CA THR A 227 -13.63 23.38 -22.67
C THR A 227 -13.00 24.03 -23.89
N VAL A 228 -13.80 24.14 -24.96
CA VAL A 228 -13.50 24.97 -26.15
C VAL A 228 -14.50 26.12 -26.33
N GLY A 229 -15.48 26.25 -25.42
CA GLY A 229 -16.62 27.14 -25.57
C GLY A 229 -17.76 26.52 -26.40
N LYS A 230 -18.87 27.26 -26.54
CA LYS A 230 -19.93 26.99 -27.54
C LYS A 230 -19.45 27.40 -28.93
N THR A 231 -18.65 28.45 -28.99
CA THR A 231 -17.87 28.87 -30.15
C THR A 231 -16.44 29.18 -29.68
N ALA A 232 -15.53 29.51 -30.61
CA ALA A 232 -14.16 29.89 -30.26
C ALA A 232 -14.08 31.08 -29.28
N THR A 233 -15.06 31.99 -29.32
CA THR A 233 -15.10 33.25 -28.56
C THR A 233 -16.28 33.36 -27.59
N THR A 234 -17.17 32.35 -27.52
CA THR A 234 -18.36 32.35 -26.66
C THR A 234 -18.38 31.15 -25.75
N PHE A 235 -18.46 31.37 -24.44
CA PHE A 235 -18.58 30.31 -23.44
C PHE A 235 -20.04 29.97 -23.07
N ALA A 236 -20.92 30.97 -23.15
CA ALA A 236 -22.30 31.01 -22.68
C ALA A 236 -22.41 30.71 -21.17
N PRO A 237 -21.93 31.58 -20.27
CA PRO A 237 -21.80 31.26 -18.85
C PRO A 237 -23.14 30.98 -18.16
N ASP A 238 -24.22 31.67 -18.55
CA ASP A 238 -25.53 31.56 -17.89
C ASP A 238 -26.42 30.44 -18.45
N ASP A 239 -26.03 29.82 -19.56
CA ASP A 239 -26.73 28.65 -20.09
C ASP A 239 -26.56 27.46 -19.12
N TYR A 240 -27.54 26.57 -19.11
CA TYR A 240 -27.42 25.29 -18.41
C TYR A 240 -26.51 24.30 -19.15
N VAL A 241 -25.91 23.39 -18.40
CA VAL A 241 -25.10 22.30 -18.95
C VAL A 241 -25.99 21.11 -19.27
N THR A 242 -25.96 20.62 -20.52
CA THR A 242 -26.63 19.37 -20.88
C THR A 242 -25.87 18.14 -20.36
N ARG A 243 -26.53 16.98 -20.25
CA ARG A 243 -25.88 15.73 -19.78
C ARG A 243 -24.69 15.30 -20.64
N GLU A 244 -24.76 15.55 -21.95
CA GLU A 244 -23.70 15.25 -22.91
C GLU A 244 -22.51 16.19 -22.73
N GLU A 245 -22.77 17.48 -22.57
CA GLU A 245 -21.71 18.46 -22.26
C GLU A 245 -21.04 18.14 -20.92
N MET A 246 -21.82 17.79 -19.89
CA MET A 246 -21.25 17.39 -18.59
C MET A 246 -20.34 16.17 -18.73
N SER A 247 -20.78 15.17 -19.50
CA SER A 247 -19.98 13.97 -19.75
C SER A 247 -18.66 14.29 -20.48
N LEU A 248 -18.70 15.22 -21.45
CA LEU A 248 -17.51 15.73 -22.13
C LEU A 248 -16.54 16.40 -21.16
N PHE A 249 -17.06 17.26 -20.27
CA PHE A 249 -16.24 17.98 -19.30
C PHE A 249 -15.56 17.05 -18.29
N ILE A 250 -16.31 16.08 -17.73
CA ILE A 250 -15.77 15.08 -16.80
C ILE A 250 -14.68 14.25 -17.50
N SER A 251 -14.94 13.77 -18.72
CA SER A 251 -13.96 12.97 -19.47
C SER A 251 -12.64 13.72 -19.72
N ARG A 252 -12.72 15.02 -20.03
CA ARG A 252 -11.52 15.85 -20.25
C ARG A 252 -10.82 16.20 -18.94
N LEU A 253 -11.55 16.43 -17.86
CA LEU A 253 -10.95 16.63 -16.54
C LEU A 253 -10.12 15.41 -16.13
N LEU A 254 -10.63 14.19 -16.32
CA LEU A 254 -9.91 12.94 -16.03
C LEU A 254 -8.61 12.80 -16.86
N LYS A 255 -8.63 13.28 -18.11
CA LYS A 255 -7.42 13.33 -18.96
C LYS A 255 -6.42 14.37 -18.45
N ALA A 256 -6.89 15.52 -18.00
CA ALA A 256 -6.04 16.57 -17.46
C ALA A 256 -5.44 16.20 -16.09
N SER A 257 -6.13 15.36 -15.29
CA SER A 257 -5.67 14.96 -13.95
C SER A 257 -4.71 13.76 -13.95
N THR A 258 -4.61 13.01 -15.04
CA THR A 258 -3.72 11.84 -15.15
C THR A 258 -2.30 12.19 -15.63
N THR A 259 -2.07 13.43 -16.07
CA THR A 259 -0.73 13.97 -16.33
C THR A 259 -0.19 14.68 -15.10
N GLY A 260 0.56 13.97 -14.26
CA GLY A 260 1.49 14.59 -13.30
C GLY A 260 2.73 15.15 -14.01
N PRO A 261 3.48 16.09 -13.42
CA PRO A 261 4.61 16.78 -14.05
C PRO A 261 5.89 15.91 -14.08
N GLY A 262 5.83 14.74 -14.72
CA GLY A 262 6.96 13.80 -14.73
C GLY A 262 6.80 12.55 -15.59
N GLY A 263 5.92 12.51 -16.58
CA GLY A 263 5.86 11.41 -17.56
C GLY A 263 6.59 11.78 -18.84
N ASN A 264 7.89 11.45 -18.92
CA ASN A 264 8.57 11.17 -20.20
C ASN A 264 8.30 9.72 -20.59
#